data_AF-A0AAJ6MU75-F1
#
_entry.id   AF-A0AAJ6MU75-F1
#
_cell.length_a   1.000
_cell.length_b   1.000
_cell.length_c   1.000
_cell.angle_alpha   90.00
_cell.angle_beta   90.00
_cell.angle_gamma   90.00
#
_symmetry.space_group_name_H-M   'P 1'
#
loop_
_entity.id
_entity.type
_entity.pdbx_description
1 polymer ?
#
loop_
_entity_poly.entity_id
_entity_poly.type
_entity_poly.pdbx_seq_one_letter_code
_entity_poly.pdbx_strand_id
1 'polypeptide(L)' 'MVSDAHTTQSKPHADAAQVIAHHNATLSSIKSFGVRIQALQTAAVDFHA' A
#
# COMPACT_ATOMS: atom_id res chain seq x y z
N MET A 1 4.79 0.22 -3.38
CA MET A 1 4.12 0.95 -2.29
C MET A 1 4.75 0.52 -0.97
N VAL A 2 4.98 1.47 -0.06
CA VAL A 2 5.46 1.15 1.29
C VAL A 2 4.25 0.90 2.20
N SER A 3 4.08 -0.35 2.63
CA SER A 3 2.84 -0.85 3.26
C SER A 3 2.58 -0.33 4.67
N ASP A 4 3.61 0.18 5.33
CA ASP A 4 3.67 0.64 6.72
C ASP A 4 4.03 2.14 6.85
N ALA A 5 4.17 2.85 5.73
CA ALA A 5 4.56 4.27 5.70
C ALA A 5 3.54 5.18 4.99
N HIS A 6 2.25 4.81 5.03
CA HIS A 6 1.16 5.65 4.53
C HIS A 6 0.01 5.68 5.53
N THR A 7 -0.80 6.73 5.49
CA THR A 7 -1.89 6.94 6.44
C THR A 7 -3.08 7.63 5.78
N THR A 8 -4.20 7.65 6.48
CA THR A 8 -5.42 8.38 6.13
C THR A 8 -6.23 8.65 7.40
N GLN A 9 -7.24 9.51 7.30
CA GLN A 9 -8.21 9.72 8.38
C GLN A 9 -9.36 8.72 8.25
N SER A 10 -9.95 8.31 9.38
CA SER A 10 -11.20 7.54 9.38
C SER A 10 -12.33 8.35 8.75
N LYS A 11 -13.32 7.65 8.20
CA LYS A 11 -14.55 8.22 7.63
C LYS A 11 -15.76 7.56 8.31
N PRO A 12 -16.95 8.19 8.28
CA PRO A 12 -18.15 7.63 8.93
C PRO A 12 -18.53 6.20 8.50
N HIS A 13 -18.04 5.72 7.35
CA HIS A 13 -18.33 4.40 6.80
C HIS A 13 -17.14 3.43 6.81
N ALA A 14 -15.95 3.86 7.23
CA ALA A 14 -14.74 3.02 7.25
C ALA A 14 -13.65 3.59 8.16
N ASP A 15 -13.03 2.73 8.96
CA ASP A 15 -11.89 3.07 9.80
C ASP A 15 -10.61 3.21 8.97
N ALA A 16 -9.70 4.08 9.39
CA ALA A 16 -8.40 4.28 8.73
C ALA A 16 -7.64 2.96 8.53
N ALA A 17 -7.67 2.04 9.51
CA ALA A 17 -7.04 0.73 9.40
C ALA A 17 -7.63 -0.13 8.27
N GLN A 18 -8.94 -0.07 8.05
CA GLN A 18 -9.59 -0.79 6.95
C GLN A 18 -9.18 -0.20 5.59
N VAL A 19 -9.09 1.13 5.49
CA VAL A 19 -8.66 1.82 4.27
C VAL A 19 -7.19 1.51 3.94
N ILE A 20 -6.31 1.54 4.94
CA ILE A 20 -4.89 1.17 4.80
C ILE A 20 -4.76 -0.30 4.33
N ALA A 21 -5.48 -1.22 4.97
CA ALA A 21 -5.48 -2.64 4.58
C ALA A 21 -6.01 -2.83 3.13
N HIS A 22 -7.09 -2.13 2.79
CA HIS A 22 -7.64 -2.16 1.44
C HIS A 22 -6.63 -1.63 0.40
N HIS A 23 -5.95 -0.51 0.66
CA HIS A 23 -4.96 0.03 -0.27
C HIS A 23 -3.77 -0.91 -0.48
N ASN A 24 -3.25 -1.52 0.59
CA ASN A 24 -2.18 -2.52 0.49
C ASN A 24 -2.59 -3.70 -0.42
N ALA A 25 -3.81 -4.22 -0.27
CA ALA A 25 -4.32 -5.33 -1.07
C ALA A 25 -4.61 -4.90 -2.52
N THR A 26 -5.34 -3.80 -2.71
CA THR A 26 -5.76 -3.31 -4.02
C THR A 26 -4.56 -2.91 -4.87
N LEU A 27 -3.68 -2.05 -4.35
CA LEU A 27 -2.55 -1.53 -5.15
C LEU A 27 -1.56 -2.63 -5.52
N SER A 28 -1.31 -3.62 -4.65
CA SER A 28 -0.46 -4.78 -4.98
C SER A 28 -1.12 -5.79 -5.93
N SER A 29 -2.43 -5.70 -6.15
CA SER A 29 -3.18 -6.50 -7.13
C SER A 29 -3.27 -5.84 -8.50
N ILE A 30 -3.08 -4.52 -8.58
CA ILE A 30 -3.10 -3.78 -9.84
C ILE A 30 -1.87 -4.14 -10.69
N LYS A 31 -2.10 -4.34 -11.98
CA LYS A 31 -1.06 -4.50 -13.00
C LYS A 31 -1.14 -3.34 -13.98
N SER A 32 0.00 -2.78 -14.35
CA SER A 32 0.11 -1.75 -15.37
C SER A 32 1.23 -2.13 -16.32
N PHE A 33 0.95 -2.22 -17.63
CA PHE A 33 1.91 -2.60 -18.67
C PHE A 33 2.74 -3.87 -18.36
N GLY A 34 2.11 -4.85 -17.70
CA GLY A 34 2.76 -6.11 -17.31
C GLY A 34 3.61 -6.05 -16.04
N VAL A 35 3.88 -4.86 -15.49
CA VAL A 35 4.60 -4.70 -14.22
C VAL A 35 3.61 -4.77 -13.07
N ARG A 36 4.00 -5.49 -12.01
CA ARG A 36 3.21 -5.62 -10.78
C ARG A 36 3.76 -4.69 -9.70
N ILE A 37 2.87 -3.95 -9.06
CA ILE A 37 3.22 -3.16 -7.87
C ILE A 37 3.44 -4.12 -6.69
N GLN A 38 4.55 -3.94 -5.99
CA GLN A 38 4.82 -4.64 -4.73
C GLN A 38 4.42 -3.75 -3.54
N ALA A 39 3.82 -4.36 -2.52
CA ALA A 39 3.63 -3.75 -1.21
C ALA A 39 4.74 -4.28 -0.29
N LEU A 40 5.67 -3.41 0.12
CA LEU A 40 6.85 -3.76 0.90
C LEU A 40 6.86 -3.00 2.23
N GLN A 41 7.41 -3.62 3.27
CA GLN A 41 7.70 -2.90 4.52
C GLN A 41 8.83 -1.89 4.30
N THR A 42 8.87 -0.81 5.08
CA THR A 42 9.92 0.23 5.01
C THR A 42 11.32 -0.38 5.09
N ALA A 43 11.51 -1.38 5.94
CA ALA A 43 12.79 -2.08 6.13
C ALA A 43 13.28 -2.86 4.89
N ALA A 44 12.41 -3.11 3.91
CA ALA A 44 12.74 -3.83 2.68
C ALA A 44 12.95 -2.90 1.47
N VAL A 45 12.93 -1.58 1.68
CA VAL A 45 13.16 -0.60 0.62
C VAL A 45 14.68 -0.39 0.46
N ASP A 46 15.18 -0.67 -0.75
CA ASP A 46 16.56 -0.38 -1.16
C ASP A 46 16.60 0.85 -2.07
N PHE A 47 17.49 1.79 -1.77
CA PHE A 47 17.67 3.04 -2.51
C PHE A 47 18.92 3.03 -3.42
N HIS A 48 19.72 1.96 -3.40
CA HIS A 48 20.96 1.83 -4.16
C HIS A 48 20.81 0.96 -5.43
N ALA A 49 19.57 0.63 -5.80
CA ALA A 49 19.25 -0.16 -7.00
C ALA A 49 19.59 0.56 -8.31
#